data_AF-A0A5C8NDY6-F1
#
_entry.id   AF-A0A5C8NDY6-F1
#
_cell.length_a   1.000
_cell.length_b   1.000
_cell.length_c   1.000
_cell.angle_alpha   90.00
_cell.angle_beta   90.00
_cell.angle_gamma   90.00
#
_symmetry.space_group_name_H-M   'P 1'
#
loop_
_entity.id
_entity.type
_entity.pdbx_description
1 polymer ?
#
loop_
_entity_poly.entity_id
_entity_poly.type
_entity_poly.pdbx_seq_one_letter_code
_entity_poly.pdbx_strand_id
1 'polypeptide(L)'
;MVARKSERTRNSVTQMQMVARKSERTRNSVIQTQMVARKSEITRNAVTQTEMVARKSEITRNSVIQTEMVARKSERTRNSVTQMQMAARKSEITRIAVIQTEMDARKSEITRNSVTQMQMVARKSEITRNSVIQIELYKNSQEVLQ
;
A
#
# COMPACT_ATOMS: atom_id res chain seq x y z
N MET A 1 5.35 11.68 19.48
CA MET A 1 4.85 12.04 18.13
C MET A 1 5.83 12.97 17.43
N VAL A 2 6.20 12.70 16.18
CA VAL A 2 7.05 13.60 15.36
C VAL A 2 6.18 14.32 14.34
N ALA A 3 6.04 15.64 14.48
CA ALA A 3 5.32 16.49 13.53
C ALA A 3 6.29 17.37 12.76
N ARG A 4 6.35 17.27 11.42
CA ARG A 4 7.21 18.12 10.59
C ARG A 4 6.52 18.55 9.30
N LYS A 5 6.81 19.77 8.84
CA LYS A 5 6.33 20.26 7.54
C LYS A 5 6.92 19.43 6.39
N SER A 6 8.20 19.10 6.46
CA SER A 6 8.89 18.32 5.44
C SER A 6 10.03 17.52 6.05
N GLU A 7 10.30 16.35 5.49
CA GLU A 7 11.47 15.53 5.82
C GLU A 7 12.18 15.05 4.54
N ARG A 8 13.51 14.97 4.60
CA ARG A 8 14.31 14.28 3.58
C ARG A 8 15.33 13.40 4.26
N THR A 9 15.28 12.10 3.98
CA THR A 9 16.21 11.13 4.52
C THR A 9 16.89 10.34 3.40
N ARG A 10 18.14 9.97 3.63
CA ARG A 10 18.93 9.16 2.72
C ARG A 10 19.81 8.21 3.52
N ASN A 11 19.90 6.95 3.09
CA ASN A 11 20.77 5.94 3.70
C ASN A 11 20.54 5.85 5.22
N SER A 12 19.28 5.69 5.63
CA SER A 12 18.87 5.77 7.04
C SER A 12 18.03 4.57 7.45
N VAL A 13 18.16 4.19 8.72
CA VAL A 13 17.22 3.32 9.42
C VAL A 13 16.45 4.19 10.40
N THR A 14 15.13 4.08 10.43
CA THR A 14 14.30 4.91 11.30
C THR A 14 13.20 4.08 11.94
N GLN A 15 13.10 4.19 13.27
CA GLN A 15 12.01 3.65 14.06
C GLN A 15 11.28 4.81 14.75
N MET A 16 9.97 4.89 14.58
CA MET A 16 9.16 5.96 15.17
C MET A 16 7.84 5.38 15.67
N GLN A 17 7.29 5.92 16.74
CA GLN A 17 5.96 5.49 17.17
C GLN A 17 4.87 6.15 16.31
N MET A 18 4.87 7.48 16.24
CA MET A 18 3.83 8.25 15.55
C MET A 18 4.43 9.40 14.76
N VAL A 19 4.07 9.50 13.47
CA VAL A 19 4.58 10.51 12.55
C VAL A 19 3.46 11.24 11.83
N ALA A 20 3.49 12.57 11.88
CA ALA A 20 2.64 13.44 11.09
C ALA A 20 3.50 14.36 10.21
N ARG A 21 3.43 14.21 8.88
CA ARG A 21 4.22 15.06 7.96
C ARG A 21 3.42 15.61 6.80
N LYS A 22 3.66 16.87 6.42
CA LYS A 22 3.07 17.40 5.19
C LYS A 22 3.77 16.83 3.96
N SER A 23 5.09 16.72 3.95
CA SER A 23 5.82 16.06 2.88
C SER A 23 7.00 15.22 3.39
N GLU A 24 7.32 14.15 2.67
CA GLU A 24 8.50 13.34 2.95
C GLU A 24 9.14 12.83 1.67
N ARG A 25 10.48 12.76 1.66
CA ARG A 25 11.22 12.08 0.61
C ARG A 25 12.29 11.19 1.22
N THR A 26 12.23 9.92 0.89
CA THR A 26 13.11 8.92 1.47
C THR A 26 13.83 8.17 0.36
N ARG A 27 15.13 7.92 0.54
CA ARG A 27 15.94 7.16 -0.40
C ARG A 27 16.85 6.17 0.32
N ASN A 28 16.86 4.91 -0.11
CA ASN A 28 17.72 3.87 0.46
C ASN A 28 17.51 3.78 1.97
N SER A 29 16.34 3.34 2.41
CA SER A 29 16.00 3.41 3.83
C SER A 29 15.18 2.24 4.32
N VAL A 30 15.32 1.96 5.60
CA VAL A 30 14.46 1.03 6.34
C VAL A 30 13.63 1.86 7.31
N ILE A 31 12.31 1.78 7.18
CA ILE A 31 11.38 2.54 8.01
C ILE A 31 10.47 1.55 8.74
N GLN A 32 10.46 1.65 10.06
CA GLN A 32 9.44 1.02 10.90
C GLN A 32 8.69 2.12 11.64
N THR A 33 7.36 2.10 11.56
CA THR A 33 6.55 3.09 12.29
C THR A 33 5.23 2.46 12.74
N GLN A 34 4.70 2.78 13.91
CA GLN A 34 3.36 2.30 14.25
C GLN A 34 2.30 3.06 13.47
N MET A 35 2.28 4.40 13.59
CA MET A 35 1.27 5.25 12.96
C MET A 35 1.87 6.35 12.09
N VAL A 36 1.39 6.44 10.84
CA VAL A 36 1.81 7.44 9.87
C VAL A 36 0.62 8.18 9.27
N ALA A 37 0.63 9.51 9.44
CA ALA A 37 -0.25 10.41 8.71
C ALA A 37 0.58 11.35 7.82
N ARG A 38 0.47 11.24 6.49
CA ARG A 38 1.23 12.10 5.55
C ARG A 38 0.37 12.68 4.44
N LYS A 39 0.55 13.96 4.09
CA LYS A 39 -0.10 14.49 2.88
C LYS A 39 0.58 13.93 1.63
N SER A 40 1.90 14.01 1.56
CA SER A 40 2.66 13.50 0.42
C SER A 40 3.94 12.80 0.85
N GLU A 41 4.28 11.71 0.19
CA GLU A 41 5.59 11.08 0.36
C GLU A 41 6.10 10.51 -0.96
N ILE A 42 7.42 10.57 -1.14
CA ILE A 42 8.11 9.89 -2.23
C ILE A 42 9.16 8.98 -1.63
N THR A 43 9.07 7.69 -1.92
CA THR A 43 9.98 6.69 -1.38
C THR A 43 10.65 5.92 -2.50
N ARG A 44 11.98 5.78 -2.40
CA ARG A 44 12.78 5.05 -3.39
C ARG A 44 13.75 4.10 -2.71
N ASN A 45 13.80 2.86 -3.17
CA ASN A 45 14.71 1.83 -2.62
C ASN A 45 14.52 1.70 -1.11
N ALA A 46 13.33 1.30 -0.67
CA ALA A 46 13.03 1.24 0.77
C ALA A 46 12.36 -0.05 1.17
N VAL A 47 12.56 -0.41 2.43
CA VAL A 47 11.78 -1.41 3.14
C VAL A 47 10.96 -0.65 4.19
N THR A 48 9.63 -0.78 4.13
CA THR A 48 8.72 -0.08 5.03
C THR A 48 7.82 -1.09 5.72
N GLN A 49 7.81 -1.06 7.05
CA GLN A 49 6.84 -1.76 7.89
C GLN A 49 6.05 -0.72 8.67
N THR A 50 4.74 -0.78 8.60
CA THR A 50 3.88 0.14 9.37
C THR A 50 2.61 -0.54 9.84
N GLU A 51 2.12 -0.26 11.03
CA GLU A 51 0.82 -0.81 11.46
C GLU A 51 -0.30 -0.03 10.75
N MET A 52 -0.32 1.30 10.89
CA MET A 52 -1.38 2.14 10.36
C MET A 52 -0.85 3.29 9.49
N VAL A 53 -1.36 3.39 8.26
CA VAL A 53 -1.01 4.43 7.29
C VAL A 53 -2.23 5.17 6.77
N ALA A 54 -2.25 6.48 6.95
CA ALA A 54 -3.17 7.40 6.27
C ALA A 54 -2.38 8.37 5.38
N ARG A 55 -2.55 8.29 4.06
CA ARG A 55 -1.86 9.18 3.11
C ARG A 55 -2.77 9.77 2.04
N LYS A 56 -2.56 11.04 1.69
CA LYS A 56 -3.26 11.60 0.52
C LYS A 56 -2.60 11.14 -0.77
N SER A 57 -1.28 11.25 -0.88
CA SER A 57 -0.56 10.89 -2.09
C SER A 57 0.74 10.17 -1.77
N GLU A 58 1.01 9.08 -2.48
CA GLU A 58 2.25 8.34 -2.39
C GLU A 58 2.80 7.97 -3.75
N ILE A 59 4.13 8.08 -3.87
CA ILE A 59 4.87 7.55 -5.01
C ILE A 59 6.00 6.68 -4.47
N THR A 60 5.98 5.41 -4.85
CA THR A 60 6.95 4.43 -4.36
C THR A 60 7.64 3.72 -5.52
N ARG A 61 8.96 3.55 -5.42
CA ARG A 61 9.77 2.88 -6.44
C ARG A 61 10.79 1.93 -5.83
N ASN A 62 10.86 0.70 -6.34
CA ASN A 62 11.78 -0.33 -5.89
C ASN A 62 11.65 -0.52 -4.38
N SER A 63 10.53 -1.03 -3.89
CA SER A 63 10.29 -1.07 -2.45
C SER A 63 9.54 -2.31 -1.99
N VAL A 64 9.80 -2.70 -0.75
CA VAL A 64 9.05 -3.72 -0.03
C VAL A 64 8.21 -2.99 1.01
N ILE A 65 6.91 -3.21 0.97
CA ILE A 65 5.94 -2.56 1.86
C ILE A 65 5.14 -3.64 2.57
N GLN A 66 5.17 -3.61 3.89
CA GLN A 66 4.29 -4.40 4.74
C GLN A 66 3.47 -3.43 5.59
N THR A 67 2.15 -3.52 5.52
CA THR A 67 1.29 -2.63 6.32
C THR A 67 0.00 -3.30 6.72
N GLU A 68 -0.36 -3.26 8.00
CA GLU A 68 -1.62 -3.87 8.45
C GLU A 68 -2.82 -3.10 7.89
N MET A 69 -2.88 -1.79 8.12
CA MET A 69 -4.00 -0.96 7.70
C MET A 69 -3.57 0.24 6.87
N VAL A 70 -4.14 0.36 5.67
CA VAL A 70 -3.84 1.43 4.72
C VAL A 70 -5.10 2.14 4.27
N ALA A 71 -5.10 3.46 4.43
CA ALA A 71 -6.03 4.38 3.76
C ALA A 71 -5.27 5.36 2.87
N ARG A 72 -5.48 5.27 1.55
CA ARG A 72 -4.80 6.14 0.58
C ARG A 72 -5.77 6.77 -0.42
N LYS A 73 -5.63 8.07 -0.67
CA LYS A 73 -6.39 8.70 -1.76
C LYS A 73 -5.76 8.43 -3.12
N SER A 74 -4.44 8.48 -3.23
CA SER A 74 -3.75 8.22 -4.50
C SER A 74 -2.40 7.55 -4.26
N GLU A 75 -2.15 6.48 -4.99
CA GLU A 75 -0.90 5.73 -4.93
C GLU A 75 -0.37 5.47 -6.34
N ARG A 76 0.95 5.64 -6.51
CA ARG A 76 1.65 5.18 -7.69
C ARG A 76 2.85 4.35 -7.28
N THR A 77 2.89 3.12 -7.72
CA THR A 77 3.92 2.18 -7.30
C THR A 77 4.59 1.52 -8.50
N ARG A 78 5.92 1.43 -8.44
CA ARG A 78 6.73 0.78 -9.48
C ARG A 78 7.74 -0.17 -8.88
N ASN A 79 7.80 -1.39 -9.38
CA ASN A 79 8.72 -2.44 -8.92
C ASN A 79 8.60 -2.63 -7.40
N SER A 80 7.48 -3.20 -6.94
CA SER A 80 7.24 -3.36 -5.51
C SER A 80 6.81 -4.76 -5.13
N VAL A 81 7.07 -5.11 -3.88
CA VAL A 81 6.41 -6.21 -3.18
C VAL A 81 5.59 -5.59 -2.07
N THR A 82 4.29 -5.83 -2.06
CA THR A 82 3.36 -5.24 -1.11
C THR A 82 2.58 -6.34 -0.41
N GLN A 83 2.58 -6.33 0.92
CA GLN A 83 1.74 -7.17 1.74
C GLN A 83 0.90 -6.31 2.67
N MET A 84 -0.42 -6.50 2.65
CA MET A 84 -1.34 -5.77 3.53
C MET A 84 -2.44 -6.66 4.07
N GLN A 85 -2.94 -6.37 5.26
CA GLN A 85 -4.18 -6.97 5.73
C GLN A 85 -5.37 -6.20 5.16
N MET A 86 -5.43 -4.89 5.39
CA MET A 86 -6.53 -4.04 4.95
C MET A 86 -6.06 -2.85 4.12
N ALA A 87 -6.62 -2.70 2.93
CA ALA A 87 -6.35 -1.57 2.05
C ALA A 87 -7.64 -0.92 1.54
N ALA A 88 -7.76 0.38 1.78
CA ALA A 88 -8.79 1.24 1.19
C ALA A 88 -8.12 2.31 0.33
N ARG A 89 -8.34 2.27 -0.99
CA ARG A 89 -7.70 3.18 -1.94
C ARG A 89 -8.69 3.84 -2.88
N LYS A 90 -8.60 5.17 -3.05
CA LYS A 90 -9.43 5.83 -4.08
C LYS A 90 -8.87 5.60 -5.48
N SER A 91 -7.57 5.77 -5.69
CA SER A 91 -6.93 5.49 -6.97
C SER A 91 -5.55 4.91 -6.81
N GLU A 92 -5.25 3.89 -7.60
CA GLU A 92 -3.94 3.26 -7.62
C GLU A 92 -3.47 3.01 -9.06
N ILE A 93 -2.18 3.25 -9.28
CA ILE A 93 -1.50 2.86 -10.50
C ILE A 93 -0.26 2.06 -10.12
N THR A 94 -0.21 0.80 -10.53
CA THR A 94 0.89 -0.09 -10.19
C THR A 94 1.54 -0.68 -11.43
N ARG A 95 2.87 -0.68 -11.47
CA ARG A 95 3.67 -1.22 -12.56
C ARG A 95 4.75 -2.14 -12.03
N ILE A 96 4.68 -3.42 -12.39
CA ILE A 96 5.59 -4.47 -11.90
C ILE A 96 5.45 -4.59 -10.39
N ALA A 97 4.58 -5.48 -9.95
CA ALA A 97 4.38 -5.71 -8.53
C ALA A 97 3.98 -7.14 -8.18
N VAL A 98 4.35 -7.55 -6.97
CA VAL A 98 3.73 -8.67 -6.27
C VAL A 98 2.89 -8.08 -5.16
N ILE A 99 1.60 -8.40 -5.11
CA ILE A 99 0.65 -7.84 -4.16
C ILE A 99 -0.06 -9.00 -3.45
N GLN A 100 0.04 -9.03 -2.12
CA GLN A 100 -0.80 -9.85 -1.26
C GLN A 100 -1.67 -8.91 -0.42
N THR A 101 -2.99 -9.05 -0.49
CA THR A 101 -3.90 -8.27 0.37
C THR A 101 -5.06 -9.12 0.86
N GLU A 102 -5.31 -9.17 2.16
CA GLU A 102 -6.47 -9.90 2.68
C GLU A 102 -7.79 -9.21 2.28
N MET A 103 -7.93 -7.92 2.58
CA MET A 103 -9.10 -7.10 2.24
C MET A 103 -8.70 -5.87 1.42
N ASP A 104 -9.20 -5.78 0.20
CA ASP A 104 -8.86 -4.72 -0.75
C ASP A 104 -10.11 -4.00 -1.29
N ALA A 105 -10.28 -2.74 -0.92
CA ALA A 105 -11.36 -1.89 -1.41
C ALA A 105 -10.79 -0.74 -2.26
N ARG A 106 -11.15 -0.69 -3.55
CA ARG A 106 -10.65 0.33 -4.48
C ARG A 106 -11.74 0.97 -5.34
N LYS A 107 -11.67 2.29 -5.52
CA LYS A 107 -12.55 2.95 -6.52
C LYS A 107 -12.01 2.82 -7.94
N SER A 108 -10.69 2.95 -8.13
CA SER A 108 -10.08 2.85 -9.45
C SER A 108 -8.68 2.27 -9.36
N GLU A 109 -8.37 1.32 -10.22
CA GLU A 109 -7.05 0.70 -10.31
C GLU A 109 -6.60 0.55 -11.76
N ILE A 110 -5.31 0.82 -11.99
CA ILE A 110 -4.61 0.44 -13.22
C ILE A 110 -3.36 -0.34 -12.85
N THR A 111 -3.30 -1.59 -13.27
CA THR A 111 -2.19 -2.48 -12.93
C THR A 111 -1.58 -3.11 -14.18
N ARG A 112 -0.24 -3.16 -14.22
CA ARG A 112 0.51 -3.77 -15.32
C ARG A 112 1.64 -4.65 -14.80
N ASN A 113 1.77 -5.85 -15.36
CA ASN A 113 2.82 -6.81 -15.04
C ASN A 113 2.80 -7.17 -13.55
N SER A 114 1.69 -7.69 -13.04
CA SER A 114 1.58 -8.01 -11.60
C SER A 114 1.24 -9.47 -11.31
N VAL A 115 1.62 -9.90 -10.12
CA VAL A 115 1.05 -11.10 -9.49
C VAL A 115 0.31 -10.62 -8.25
N THR A 116 -0.98 -10.88 -8.21
CA THR A 116 -1.87 -10.42 -7.14
C THR A 116 -2.60 -11.59 -6.53
N GLN A 117 -2.55 -11.70 -5.21
CA GLN A 117 -3.33 -12.64 -4.43
C GLN A 117 -4.15 -11.85 -3.40
N MET A 118 -5.46 -12.10 -3.38
CA MET A 118 -6.38 -11.43 -2.46
C MET A 118 -7.40 -12.41 -1.89
N GLN A 119 -7.94 -12.13 -0.72
CA GLN A 119 -9.09 -12.88 -0.20
C GLN A 119 -10.40 -12.16 -0.57
N MET A 120 -10.60 -10.97 -0.02
CA MET A 120 -11.80 -10.15 -0.28
C MET A 120 -11.45 -8.90 -1.08
N VAL A 121 -12.18 -8.67 -2.17
CA VAL A 121 -11.95 -7.54 -3.07
C VAL A 121 -13.26 -6.84 -3.44
N ALA A 122 -13.24 -5.51 -3.36
CA ALA A 122 -14.33 -4.65 -3.81
C ALA A 122 -13.77 -3.55 -4.71
N ARG A 123 -14.07 -3.61 -6.01
CA ARG A 123 -13.55 -2.68 -7.01
C ARG A 123 -14.66 -2.07 -7.84
N LYS A 124 -14.63 -0.74 -8.02
CA LYS A 124 -15.57 -0.05 -8.93
C LYS A 124 -15.08 -0.03 -10.38
N SER A 125 -13.79 0.13 -10.60
CA SER A 125 -13.21 0.15 -11.95
C SER A 125 -11.77 -0.33 -11.91
N GLU A 126 -11.42 -1.24 -12.82
CA GLU A 126 -10.10 -1.84 -12.90
C GLU A 126 -9.67 -2.01 -14.36
N ILE A 127 -8.40 -1.68 -14.64
CA ILE A 127 -7.73 -2.01 -15.89
C ILE A 127 -6.46 -2.77 -15.57
N THR A 128 -6.39 -4.01 -16.05
CA THR A 128 -5.26 -4.89 -15.77
C THR A 128 -4.65 -5.41 -17.07
N ARG A 129 -3.32 -5.46 -17.13
CA ARG A 129 -2.56 -5.99 -18.29
C ARG A 129 -1.38 -6.83 -17.85
N ASN A 130 -1.23 -8.02 -18.43
CA ASN A 130 -0.16 -8.96 -18.15
C ASN A 130 -0.07 -9.29 -16.66
N SER A 131 -1.20 -9.63 -16.05
CA SER A 131 -1.24 -9.94 -14.62
C SER A 131 -1.87 -11.29 -14.34
N VAL A 132 -1.38 -11.91 -13.28
CA VAL A 132 -1.98 -13.09 -12.66
C VAL A 132 -2.73 -12.61 -11.42
N ILE A 133 -4.00 -12.96 -11.30
CA ILE A 133 -4.85 -12.59 -10.17
C ILE A 133 -5.49 -13.86 -9.60
N GLN A 134 -5.30 -14.08 -8.30
CA GLN A 134 -6.00 -15.10 -7.51
C GLN A 134 -6.83 -14.38 -6.45
N ILE A 135 -8.12 -14.72 -6.38
CA ILE A 135 -9.07 -14.20 -5.39
C ILE A 135 -9.71 -15.38 -4.66
N GLU A 136 -9.49 -15.47 -3.36
CA GLU A 136 -10.09 -16.47 -2.48
C GLU A 136 -11.29 -15.88 -1.76
N LEU A 137 -12.47 -16.02 -2.36
CA LEU A 137 -13.71 -15.66 -1.68
C LEU A 137 -13.97 -16.62 -0.52
N TYR A 138 -14.17 -16.11 0.69
CA TYR A 138 -14.78 -16.87 1.77
C TYR A 138 -16.21 -17.26 1.34
N LYS A 139 -16.39 -18.49 0.84
CA LYS A 139 -17.70 -19.13 0.78
C LYS A 139 -18.12 -19.45 2.21
N ASN A 140 -18.90 -18.56 2.83
CA ASN A 140 -19.56 -18.86 4.11
C ASN A 140 -20.98 -19.38 3.84
N SER A 141 -21.11 -20.70 3.88
CA SER A 141 -22.22 -21.54 4.37
C SER A 141 -23.62 -20.91 4.45
N GLN A 142 -24.45 -21.15 3.44
CA GLN A 142 -25.90 -21.41 3.55
C GLN A 142 -26.36 -22.21 2.33
N GLU A 143 -25.88 -23.44 2.18
CA GLU A 143 -26.63 -24.47 1.46
C GLU A 143 -27.35 -25.32 2.51
N VAL A 144 -28.60 -25.69 2.18
CA VAL A 144 -29.54 -26.55 2.91
C VAL A 144 -30.48 -25.86 3.91
N LEU A 145 -31.44 -25.11 3.37
CA LEU A 145 -32.84 -25.31 3.76
C LEU A 145 -33.59 -25.82 2.52
N GLN A 146 -33.71 -27.14 2.43
CA GLN A 146 -34.80 -27.82 1.71
C GLN A 146 -35.96 -27.98 2.68
#